data_AF-A0A4Q3CE18-F1
#
_entry.id   AF-A0A4Q3CE18-F1
#
_cell.length_a   1.000
_cell.length_b   1.000
_cell.length_c   1.000
_cell.angle_alpha   90.00
_cell.angle_beta   90.00
_cell.angle_gamma   90.00
#
_symmetry.space_group_name_H-M   'P 1'
#
loop_
_entity.id
_entity.type
_entity.pdbx_description
1 polymer ?
#
loop_
_entity_poly.entity_id
_entity_poly.type
_entity_poly.pdbx_seq_one_letter_code
_entity_poly.pdbx_strand_id
1 'polypeptide(L)' 'METVKDVFNKFRGALANLYDVRETEAISLTAITEITQISKASIKAFPEKELNLEQSKELDNILTDLQTGKPLQYILGETE' A
#
# COMPACT_ATOMS: atom_id res chain seq x y z
N MET A 1 -14.89 -5.44 -6.71
CA MET A 1 -14.42 -4.45 -5.72
C MET A 1 -13.23 -5.08 -5.04
N GLU A 2 -12.20 -4.30 -4.76
CA GLU A 2 -10.95 -4.78 -4.18
C GLU A 2 -10.94 -4.51 -2.68
N THR A 3 -10.39 -5.43 -1.89
CA THR A 3 -10.28 -5.26 -0.43
C THR A 3 -8.90 -4.82 0.00
N VAL A 4 -8.79 -4.31 1.24
CA VAL A 4 -7.51 -4.05 1.90
C VAL A 4 -6.57 -5.26 1.82
N LYS A 5 -7.09 -6.47 2.06
CA LYS A 5 -6.33 -7.72 1.99
C LYS A 5 -5.80 -8.02 0.59
N ASP A 6 -6.58 -7.74 -0.44
CA ASP A 6 -6.15 -7.93 -1.83
C ASP A 6 -4.96 -7.01 -2.15
N VAL A 7 -5.00 -5.76 -1.69
CA VAL A 7 -3.88 -4.82 -1.83
C VAL A 7 -2.64 -5.30 -1.09
N PHE A 8 -2.77 -5.78 0.15
CA PHE A 8 -1.63 -6.36 0.88
C PHE A 8 -0.99 -7.53 0.13
N ASN A 9 -1.82 -8.41 -0.45
CA ASN A 9 -1.33 -9.55 -1.21
C ASN A 9 -0.62 -9.11 -2.50
N LYS A 10 -1.17 -8.10 -3.20
CA LYS A 10 -0.53 -7.50 -4.37
C LYS A 10 0.84 -6.92 -4.02
N PHE A 11 0.92 -6.05 -3.01
CA PHE A 11 2.17 -5.45 -2.55
C PHE A 11 3.18 -6.52 -2.17
N ARG A 12 2.77 -7.52 -1.37
CA ARG A 12 3.64 -8.63 -0.97
C ARG A 12 4.20 -9.40 -2.14
N GLY A 13 3.40 -9.70 -3.16
CA GLY A 13 3.87 -10.43 -4.34
C GLY A 13 4.80 -9.60 -5.22
N ALA A 14 4.41 -8.35 -5.50
CA ALA A 14 5.12 -7.46 -6.42
C ALA A 14 6.44 -6.93 -5.85
N LEU A 15 6.56 -6.80 -4.53
CA LEU A 15 7.71 -6.20 -3.85
C LEU A 15 8.67 -7.22 -3.22
N ALA A 16 8.36 -8.52 -3.27
CA ALA A 16 9.13 -9.58 -2.61
C ALA A 16 10.62 -9.64 -3.01
N ASN A 17 10.99 -9.14 -4.20
CA ASN A 17 12.38 -9.12 -4.67
C ASN A 17 13.14 -7.85 -4.26
N LEU A 18 12.45 -6.83 -3.75
CA LEU A 18 13.02 -5.52 -3.40
C LEU A 18 13.04 -5.26 -1.90
N TYR A 19 12.03 -5.75 -1.18
CA TYR A 19 11.82 -5.48 0.24
C TYR A 19 11.59 -6.79 1.00
N ASP A 20 12.02 -6.83 2.26
CA ASP A 20 11.68 -7.97 3.12
C ASP A 20 10.18 -7.97 3.48
N VAL A 21 9.70 -9.05 4.09
CA VAL A 21 8.28 -9.19 4.44
C VAL A 21 7.80 -8.09 5.40
N ARG A 22 8.64 -7.69 6.37
CA ARG A 22 8.32 -6.67 7.37
C ARG A 22 8.30 -5.28 6.75
N GLU A 23 9.27 -4.99 5.90
CA GLU A 23 9.31 -3.73 5.14
C GLU A 23 8.11 -3.62 4.21
N THR A 24 7.80 -4.69 3.48
CA THR A 24 6.63 -4.71 2.58
C THR A 24 5.33 -4.49 3.35
N GLU A 25 5.17 -5.09 4.54
CA GLU A 25 4.01 -4.85 5.39
C GLU A 25 3.95 -3.39 5.87
N ALA A 26 5.07 -2.81 6.29
CA ALA A 26 5.14 -1.42 6.75
C ALA A 26 4.81 -0.42 5.62
N ILE A 27 5.37 -0.65 4.43
CA ILE A 27 5.09 0.14 3.22
C ILE A 27 3.60 0.06 2.86
N SER A 28 3.05 -1.16 2.82
CA SER A 28 1.64 -1.38 2.49
C SER A 28 0.71 -0.67 3.48
N LEU A 29 0.99 -0.79 4.79
CA LEU A 29 0.21 -0.11 5.83
C LEU A 29 0.23 1.40 5.68
N THR A 30 1.40 1.98 5.42
CA THR A 30 1.54 3.43 5.25
C THR A 30 0.82 3.88 3.98
N ALA A 31 1.06 3.24 2.83
CA ALA A 31 0.39 3.59 1.58
C ALA A 31 -1.14 3.51 1.68
N ILE A 32 -1.68 2.43 2.26
CA ILE A 32 -3.13 2.29 2.45
C ILE A 32 -3.66 3.35 3.42
N THR A 33 -2.94 3.65 4.51
CA THR A 33 -3.35 4.73 5.43
C THR A 33 -3.42 6.09 4.72
N GLU A 34 -2.41 6.46 3.95
CA GLU A 34 -2.38 7.75 3.26
C GLU A 34 -3.49 7.88 2.21
N ILE A 35 -3.73 6.84 1.42
CA ILE A 35 -4.77 6.89 0.37
C ILE A 35 -6.18 6.81 0.94
N THR A 36 -6.38 5.99 1.98
CA THR A 36 -7.74 5.76 2.52
C THR A 36 -8.12 6.66 3.67
N GLN A 37 -7.13 7.35 4.28
CA GLN A 37 -7.27 8.10 5.53
C GLN A 37 -7.75 7.22 6.70
N ILE A 38 -7.54 5.90 6.62
CA ILE A 38 -7.89 4.94 7.65
C ILE A 38 -6.65 4.64 8.51
N SER A 39 -6.84 4.61 9.82
CA SER A 39 -5.76 4.27 10.75
C SER A 39 -5.22 2.85 10.50
N LYS A 40 -3.91 2.67 10.73
CA LYS A 40 -3.22 1.37 10.62
C LYS A 40 -3.90 0.28 11.46
N ALA A 41 -4.41 0.63 12.64
CA ALA A 41 -5.13 -0.30 13.51
C ALA A 41 -6.44 -0.79 12.86
N SER A 42 -7.22 0.11 12.28
CA SER A 42 -8.46 -0.24 11.57
C SER A 42 -8.19 -1.06 10.31
N ILE A 43 -7.14 -0.73 9.55
CA ILE A 43 -6.71 -1.52 8.39
C ILE A 43 -6.41 -2.97 8.80
N LYS A 44 -5.68 -3.18 9.90
CA LYS A 44 -5.38 -4.53 10.42
C LYS A 44 -6.61 -5.26 10.97
N ALA A 45 -7.52 -4.53 11.61
CA ALA A 45 -8.73 -5.11 12.20
C ALA A 45 -9.79 -5.50 11.14
N PHE A 46 -9.81 -4.83 9.99
CA PHE A 46 -10.83 -4.99 8.95
C PHE A 46 -10.22 -5.26 7.56
N PRO A 47 -9.56 -6.41 7.36
CA PRO A 47 -8.89 -6.73 6.09
C PRO A 47 -9.84 -6.88 4.89
N GLU A 48 -11.10 -7.22 5.14
CA GLU A 48 -12.14 -7.38 4.10
C GLU A 48 -12.83 -6.04 3.76
N LYS A 49 -12.35 -4.91 4.29
CA LYS A 49 -12.89 -3.60 3.94
C LYS A 49 -12.64 -3.32 2.46
N GLU A 50 -13.69 -3.00 1.72
CA GLU A 50 -13.62 -2.64 0.32
C GLU A 50 -13.05 -1.24 0.11
N LEU A 51 -12.26 -1.10 -0.94
CA LEU A 51 -11.73 0.15 -1.46
C LEU A 51 -12.58 0.61 -2.63
N ASN A 52 -12.73 1.94 -2.75
CA ASN A 52 -13.34 2.50 -3.95
C ASN A 52 -12.36 2.46 -5.13
N LEU A 53 -12.88 2.68 -6.35
CA LEU A 53 -12.07 2.56 -7.57
C LEU A 53 -10.90 3.54 -7.61
N GLU A 54 -11.07 4.75 -7.06
CA GLU A 54 -10.02 5.78 -7.03
C GLU A 54 -8.88 5.36 -6.09
N GLN A 55 -9.21 4.91 -4.88
CA GLN A 55 -8.25 4.40 -3.90
C GLN A 55 -7.46 3.21 -4.43
N SER A 56 -8.15 2.23 -5.03
CA SER A 56 -7.49 1.07 -5.68
C SER A 56 -6.52 1.51 -6.77
N LYS A 57 -6.93 2.46 -7.63
CA LYS A 57 -6.10 2.96 -8.71
C LYS A 57 -4.88 3.71 -8.19
N GLU A 58 -5.02 4.54 -7.16
CA GLU A 58 -3.88 5.24 -6.55
C GLU A 58 -2.89 4.27 -5.92
N LEU A 59 -3.38 3.22 -5.25
CA LEU A 59 -2.52 2.19 -4.67
C LEU A 59 -1.78 1.37 -5.73
N ASP A 60 -2.42 1.07 -6.87
CA ASP A 60 -1.76 0.41 -8.01
C ASP A 60 -0.67 1.32 -8.64
N ASN A 61 -0.89 2.65 -8.69
CA ASN A 61 0.12 3.60 -9.15
C ASN A 61 1.33 3.64 -8.19
N ILE A 62 1.06 3.71 -6.88
CA ILE A 62 2.12 3.65 -5.86
C ILE A 62 2.91 2.36 -5.98
N LEU A 63 2.22 1.23 -6.15
CA LEU A 63 2.88 -0.07 -6.31
C LEU A 63 3.81 -0.08 -7.53
N THR A 64 3.35 0.47 -8.66
CA THR A 64 4.15 0.57 -9.88
C THR A 64 5.42 1.40 -9.65
N ASP A 65 5.31 2.54 -8.97
CA ASP A 65 6.47 3.37 -8.61
C ASP A 65 7.42 2.62 -7.65
N LEU A 66 6.90 1.95 -6.62
CA LEU A 66 7.70 1.18 -5.66
C LEU A 66 8.50 0.06 -6.35
N GLN A 67 7.94 -0.58 -7.39
CA GLN A 67 8.61 -1.61 -8.18
C GLN A 67 9.82 -1.08 -8.95
N THR A 68 9.94 0.23 -9.16
CA THR A 68 11.13 0.86 -9.76
C THR A 68 12.27 1.04 -8.75
N GLY A 69 12.03 0.76 -7.46
CA GLY A 69 12.97 1.05 -6.37
C GLY A 69 12.85 2.46 -5.82
N LYS A 70 11.88 3.26 -6.26
CA LYS A 70 11.59 4.59 -5.71
C LYS A 70 11.05 4.44 -4.28
N PRO A 71 11.61 5.13 -3.26
CA PRO A 71 11.12 5.02 -1.89
C PRO A 71 9.73 5.64 -1.72
N LEU A 72 8.92 5.07 -0.82
CA LEU A 72 7.54 5.48 -0.59
C LEU A 72 7.39 6.98 -0.31
N GLN A 73 8.27 7.58 0.51
CA GLN A 73 8.18 8.99 0.85
C GLN A 73 8.26 9.93 -0.37
N TYR A 74 9.08 9.57 -1.38
CA TYR A 74 9.18 10.33 -2.62
C TYR A 74 7.96 10.16 -3.53
N ILE A 75 7.23 9.05 -3.39
CA ILE A 75 6.00 8.79 -4.14
C ILE A 75 4.86 9.61 -3.54
N LEU A 76 4.79 9.67 -2.21
CA LEU A 76 3.77 10.43 -1.48
C LEU A 76 4.00 11.95 -1.50
N GLY A 77 5.14 12.41 -2.02
CA GLY A 77 5.49 13.82 -2.04
C GLY A 77 5.89 14.38 -0.67
N GLU A 78 6.19 13.51 0.30
CA GLU A 78 6.79 13.88 1.57
C GLU A 78 8.29 14.12 1.36
N THR A 79 8.64 15.35 1.03
CA THR A 79 10.01 15.84 1.14
C THR A 79 10.15 16.65 2.42
N GLU A 80 11.08 16.25 3.31
CA GLU A 80 11.54 17.12 4.42
C GLU A 80 12.02 18.49 3.90
#